data_AF-A0A921IV31-F1
#
_entry.id   AF-A0A921IV31-F1
#
_cell.length_a   1.000
_cell.length_b   1.000
_cell.length_c   1.000
_cell.angle_alpha   90.00
_cell.angle_beta   90.00
_cell.angle_gamma   90.00
#
_symmetry.space_group_name_H-M   'P 1'
#
loop_
_entity.id
_entity.type
_entity.pdbx_description
1 polymer ?
#
loop_
_entity_poly.entity_id
_entity_poly.type
_entity_poly.pdbx_seq_one_letter_code
_entity_poly.pdbx_strand_id
1 'polypeptide(L)'
;MPNTIPLNQALLQEAEELLDSIGLTVDDYCNLAIRQLLITRRIPFEMVAPSHLPSKQPNAVQGETRNLVRKMYALAEQLERLHEGRHFTPDGHMVGSIGEVIAEQRYDLTLYEASHPVHDGWTPDERQVQIKTTQTSSVAISEQPDYLIMLKLDGHGDCFEIYNGPGGPAWQCAGKRSKTGQRRIAINKLIELNEHIALLDRIPRRQAFSNPSTQ
;
A
#
# COMPACT_ATOMS: atom_id res chain seq x y z
N MET A 1 -5.40 -16.55 -33.21
CA MET A 1 -4.15 -17.08 -32.62
C MET A 1 -4.47 -17.44 -31.18
N PRO A 2 -4.06 -18.60 -30.65
CA PRO A 2 -4.23 -18.88 -29.23
C PRO A 2 -3.38 -17.87 -28.44
N ASN A 3 -3.99 -17.18 -27.48
CA ASN A 3 -3.28 -16.31 -26.56
C ASN A 3 -2.72 -17.17 -25.43
N THR A 4 -1.39 -17.26 -25.32
CA THR A 4 -0.75 -17.98 -24.22
C THR A 4 -0.58 -17.04 -23.04
N ILE A 5 -1.21 -17.35 -21.92
CA ILE A 5 -1.07 -16.61 -20.66
C ILE A 5 -0.08 -17.39 -19.78
N PRO A 6 1.06 -16.80 -19.39
CA PRO A 6 1.96 -17.45 -18.44
C PRO A 6 1.31 -17.45 -17.05
N LEU A 7 1.03 -18.64 -16.52
CA LEU A 7 0.47 -18.84 -15.19
C LEU A 7 1.52 -19.53 -14.29
N ASN A 8 1.48 -19.24 -12.99
CA ASN A 8 2.30 -19.94 -12.02
C ASN A 8 1.86 -21.42 -11.96
N GLN A 9 2.80 -22.34 -12.20
CA GLN A 9 2.50 -23.77 -12.28
C GLN A 9 1.96 -24.36 -10.97
N ALA A 10 2.44 -23.89 -9.81
CA ALA A 10 1.95 -24.36 -8.52
C ALA A 10 0.49 -23.96 -8.29
N LEU A 11 0.16 -22.70 -8.58
CA LEU A 11 -1.22 -22.20 -8.51
C LEU A 11 -2.14 -22.85 -9.55
N LEU A 12 -1.61 -23.14 -10.74
CA LEU A 12 -2.38 -23.77 -11.82
C LEU A 12 -2.82 -25.18 -11.41
N GLN A 13 -1.93 -25.96 -10.80
CA GLN A 13 -2.23 -27.32 -10.37
C GLN A 13 -3.34 -27.35 -9.29
N GLU A 14 -3.24 -26.47 -8.28
CA GLU A 14 -4.29 -26.33 -7.26
C GLU A 14 -5.62 -25.85 -7.84
N ALA A 15 -5.57 -24.93 -8.81
CA ALA A 15 -6.76 -24.41 -9.47
C ALA A 15 -7.45 -25.47 -10.35
N GLU A 16 -6.69 -26.29 -11.08
CA GLU A 16 -7.24 -27.35 -11.94
C GLU A 16 -8.06 -28.37 -11.13
N GLU A 17 -7.55 -28.83 -9.99
CA GLU A 17 -8.27 -29.77 -9.12
C GLU A 17 -9.61 -29.18 -8.61
N LEU A 18 -9.61 -27.90 -8.22
CA LEU A 18 -10.80 -27.19 -7.77
C LEU A 18 -11.82 -26.97 -8.89
N LEU A 19 -11.35 -26.54 -10.06
CA LEU A 19 -12.21 -26.26 -11.21
C LEU A 19 -12.85 -27.55 -11.76
N ASP A 20 -12.08 -28.64 -11.83
CA ASP A 20 -12.60 -29.95 -12.23
C ASP A 20 -13.70 -30.43 -11.27
N SER A 21 -13.56 -30.17 -9.96
CA SER A 21 -14.58 -30.55 -8.97
C SER A 21 -15.94 -29.87 -9.18
N ILE A 22 -15.95 -28.70 -9.84
CA ILE A 22 -17.16 -27.94 -10.18
C ILE A 22 -17.51 -28.01 -11.68
N GLY A 23 -16.80 -28.86 -12.44
CA GLY A 23 -17.07 -29.10 -13.87
C GLY A 23 -16.67 -27.94 -14.78
N LEU A 24 -15.66 -27.17 -14.39
CA LEU A 24 -15.10 -26.07 -15.20
C LEU A 24 -13.66 -26.38 -15.57
N THR A 25 -13.22 -25.91 -16.73
CA THR A 25 -11.79 -25.87 -17.07
C THR A 25 -11.18 -24.50 -16.72
N VAL A 26 -9.84 -24.41 -16.71
CA VAL A 26 -9.12 -23.14 -16.56
C VAL A 26 -9.53 -22.15 -17.66
N ASP A 27 -9.72 -22.63 -18.89
CA ASP A 27 -10.16 -21.81 -20.02
C ASP A 27 -11.59 -21.30 -19.81
N ASP A 28 -12.52 -22.13 -19.32
CA ASP A 28 -13.89 -21.71 -19.01
C ASP A 28 -13.91 -20.64 -17.92
N TYR A 29 -13.10 -20.83 -16.88
CA TYR A 29 -12.97 -19.87 -15.79
C TYR A 29 -12.40 -18.53 -16.27
N CYS A 30 -11.34 -18.55 -17.09
CA CYS A 30 -10.75 -17.33 -17.65
C CYS A 30 -11.76 -16.58 -18.54
N ASN A 31 -12.50 -17.29 -19.39
CA ASN A 31 -13.53 -16.70 -20.22
C ASN A 31 -14.67 -16.09 -19.38
N LEU A 32 -15.07 -16.74 -18.28
CA LEU A 32 -16.08 -16.22 -17.37
C LEU A 32 -15.60 -14.94 -16.66
N ALA A 33 -14.35 -14.94 -16.18
CA ALA A 33 -13.74 -13.77 -15.55
C ALA A 33 -13.65 -12.58 -16.51
N ILE A 34 -13.22 -12.80 -17.77
CA ILE A 34 -13.18 -11.76 -18.79
C ILE A 34 -14.58 -11.22 -19.09
N ARG A 35 -15.60 -12.10 -19.21
CA ARG A 35 -16.99 -11.67 -19.40
C ARG A 35 -17.49 -10.82 -18.24
N GLN A 36 -17.23 -11.23 -17.00
CA GLN A 36 -17.63 -10.48 -15.81
C GLN A 36 -16.92 -9.12 -15.73
N LEU A 37 -15.63 -9.05 -16.08
CA LEU A 37 -14.89 -7.79 -16.17
C LEU A 37 -15.53 -6.82 -17.19
N LEU A 38 -15.92 -7.33 -18.36
CA LEU A 38 -16.55 -6.51 -19.41
C LEU A 38 -17.94 -5.98 -19.00
N ILE A 39 -18.72 -6.80 -18.28
CA ILE A 39 -20.07 -6.44 -17.82
C ILE A 39 -20.00 -5.45 -16.66
N THR A 40 -19.20 -5.78 -15.64
CA THR A 40 -19.16 -5.02 -14.39
C THR A 40 -18.22 -3.81 -14.44
N ARG A 41 -17.32 -3.76 -15.43
CA ARG A 41 -16.26 -2.75 -15.57
C ARG A 41 -15.35 -2.64 -14.34
N ARG A 42 -15.27 -3.71 -13.54
CA ARG A 42 -14.42 -3.86 -12.36
C ARG A 42 -13.84 -5.27 -12.32
N ILE A 43 -12.77 -5.46 -11.56
CA ILE A 43 -12.20 -6.79 -11.34
C ILE A 43 -13.27 -7.68 -10.68
N PRO A 44 -13.59 -8.86 -11.24
CA PRO A 44 -14.79 -9.62 -10.90
C PRO A 44 -14.66 -10.53 -9.67
N PHE A 45 -13.52 -10.50 -8.98
CA PHE A 45 -13.26 -11.27 -7.77
C PHE A 45 -12.91 -10.35 -6.60
N GLU A 46 -13.41 -10.70 -5.41
CA GLU A 46 -12.93 -10.14 -4.15
C GLU A 46 -11.64 -10.86 -3.77
N MET A 47 -10.59 -10.10 -3.45
CA MET A 47 -9.36 -10.68 -2.90
C MET A 47 -9.64 -11.00 -1.43
N VAL A 48 -9.97 -12.25 -1.13
CA VAL A 48 -10.22 -12.73 0.23
C VAL A 48 -8.94 -13.34 0.77
N ALA A 49 -8.45 -12.80 1.89
CA ALA A 49 -7.30 -13.32 2.61
C ALA A 49 -7.57 -14.75 3.14
N PRO A 50 -6.56 -15.63 3.25
CA PRO A 50 -6.63 -16.83 4.05
C PRO A 50 -6.85 -16.44 5.53
N SER A 51 -8.11 -16.37 5.95
CA SER A 51 -8.58 -16.22 7.33
C SER A 51 -7.72 -15.34 8.25
N HIS A 52 -7.93 -14.02 8.20
CA HIS A 52 -7.75 -13.19 9.39
C HIS A 52 -9.09 -12.54 9.74
N LEU A 53 -9.50 -12.67 11.00
CA LEU A 53 -10.71 -12.07 11.52
C LEU A 53 -10.71 -10.57 11.18
N PRO A 54 -11.82 -10.02 10.65
CA PRO A 54 -11.90 -8.58 10.41
C PRO A 54 -11.70 -7.86 11.75
N SER A 55 -10.64 -7.05 11.85
CA SER A 55 -10.47 -6.14 12.96
C SER A 55 -11.71 -5.23 13.00
N LYS A 56 -12.52 -5.40 14.06
CA LYS A 56 -13.77 -4.67 14.24
C LYS A 56 -13.46 -3.17 14.25
N GLN A 57 -14.16 -2.43 13.37
CA GLN A 57 -14.27 -0.96 13.26
C GLN A 57 -13.36 -0.22 12.25
N PRO A 58 -13.43 -0.51 10.93
CA PRO A 58 -12.53 0.12 9.95
C PRO A 58 -12.90 1.55 9.55
N ASN A 59 -14.19 1.88 9.33
CA ASN A 59 -14.52 3.14 8.63
C ASN A 59 -14.62 4.38 9.53
N ALA A 60 -15.11 4.25 10.77
CA ALA A 60 -15.24 5.38 11.68
C ALA A 60 -13.87 5.85 12.20
N VAL A 61 -13.01 4.90 12.57
CA VAL A 61 -11.64 5.16 13.04
C VAL A 61 -10.80 5.80 11.92
N GLN A 62 -10.93 5.35 10.67
CA GLN A 62 -10.26 5.96 9.51
C GLN A 62 -10.61 7.45 9.33
N GLY A 63 -11.90 7.77 9.36
CA GLY A 63 -12.37 9.16 9.25
C GLY A 63 -11.84 10.03 10.39
N GLU A 64 -11.79 9.47 11.59
CA GLU A 64 -11.26 10.14 12.77
C GLU A 64 -9.74 10.37 12.69
N THR A 65 -8.94 9.36 12.29
CA THR A 65 -7.50 9.49 12.09
C THR A 65 -7.18 10.63 11.12
N ARG A 66 -7.84 10.67 9.96
CA ARG A 66 -7.63 11.75 8.97
C ARG A 66 -7.97 13.12 9.55
N ASN A 67 -9.07 13.22 10.29
CA ASN A 67 -9.50 14.47 10.89
C ASN A 67 -8.52 14.95 11.98
N LEU A 68 -7.98 14.03 12.80
CA LEU A 68 -6.98 14.36 13.82
C LEU A 68 -5.67 14.84 13.20
N VAL A 69 -5.19 14.17 12.14
CA VAL A 69 -3.98 14.60 11.41
C VAL A 69 -4.19 16.01 10.85
N ARG A 70 -5.30 16.27 10.15
CA ARG A 70 -5.62 17.61 9.63
C ARG A 70 -5.68 18.69 10.72
N LYS A 71 -6.31 18.38 11.86
CA LYS A 71 -6.34 19.29 13.02
C LYS A 71 -4.94 19.58 13.55
N MET A 72 -4.07 18.58 13.65
CA MET A 72 -2.70 18.73 14.10
C MET A 72 -1.91 19.69 13.19
N TYR A 73 -2.02 19.52 11.87
CA TYR A 73 -1.37 20.42 10.91
C TYR A 73 -1.94 21.84 10.95
N ALA A 74 -3.26 21.98 11.12
CA ALA A 74 -3.87 23.29 11.29
C ALA A 74 -3.40 24.00 12.58
N LEU A 75 -3.21 23.26 13.68
CA LEU A 75 -2.66 23.79 14.93
C LEU A 75 -1.19 24.20 14.77
N ALA A 76 -0.38 23.39 14.08
CA ALA A 76 1.00 23.74 13.75
C ALA A 76 1.06 25.05 12.96
N GLU A 77 0.24 25.19 11.92
CA GLU A 77 0.15 26.43 11.13
C GLU A 77 -0.28 27.64 11.98
N GLN A 78 -1.25 27.46 12.90
CA GLN A 78 -1.66 28.52 13.82
C GLN A 78 -0.52 28.97 14.75
N LEU A 79 0.27 28.03 15.27
CA LEU A 79 1.44 28.33 16.10
C LEU A 79 2.52 29.10 15.32
N GLU A 80 2.78 28.72 14.06
CA GLU A 80 3.73 29.45 13.20
C GLU A 80 3.27 30.89 12.93
N ARG A 81 1.97 31.12 12.74
CA ARG A 81 1.40 32.48 12.58
C ARG A 81 1.52 33.33 13.84
N LEU A 82 1.40 32.73 15.03
CA LEU A 82 1.55 33.43 16.32
C LEU A 82 3.02 33.73 16.65
N HIS A 83 3.95 32.95 16.11
CA HIS A 83 5.38 33.04 16.39
C HIS A 83 6.17 33.12 15.08
N GLU A 84 6.09 34.26 14.40
CA GLU A 84 6.76 34.50 13.13
C GLU A 84 8.25 34.09 13.17
N GLY A 85 8.68 33.33 12.16
CA GLY A 85 10.05 32.83 12.03
C GLY A 85 10.37 31.55 12.82
N ARG A 86 9.40 30.96 13.53
CA ARG A 86 9.52 29.63 14.15
C ARG A 86 8.70 28.60 13.38
N HIS A 87 9.27 27.42 13.19
CA HIS A 87 8.60 26.28 12.56
C HIS A 87 8.04 25.31 13.61
N PHE A 88 6.80 24.87 13.43
CA PHE A 88 6.07 23.95 14.32
C PHE A 88 5.67 22.65 13.61
N THR A 89 6.46 22.22 12.62
CA THR A 89 6.22 21.01 11.85
C THR A 89 6.39 19.73 12.70
N PRO A 90 5.53 18.71 12.56
CA PRO A 90 5.76 17.39 13.15
C PRO A 90 7.14 16.84 12.79
N ASP A 91 7.75 16.13 13.73
CA ASP A 91 9.06 15.52 13.49
C ASP A 91 8.95 14.28 12.57
N GLY A 92 10.09 13.82 12.07
CA GLY A 92 10.13 12.69 11.14
C GLY A 92 9.60 11.38 11.75
N HIS A 93 9.67 11.22 13.07
CA HIS A 93 9.19 10.02 13.74
C HIS A 93 7.67 10.01 13.77
N MET A 94 7.04 11.11 14.19
CA MET A 94 5.58 11.25 14.19
C MET A 94 5.00 11.12 12.77
N VAL A 95 5.66 11.72 11.77
CA VAL A 95 5.27 11.55 10.35
C VAL A 95 5.34 10.08 9.93
N GLY A 96 6.34 9.34 10.41
CA GLY A 96 6.46 7.89 10.21
C GLY A 96 5.24 7.13 10.74
N SER A 97 4.93 7.29 12.03
CA SER A 97 3.81 6.61 12.69
C SER A 97 2.45 6.95 12.07
N ILE A 98 2.23 8.22 11.67
CA ILE A 98 1.01 8.62 10.94
C ILE A 98 0.93 7.87 9.61
N GLY A 99 2.05 7.75 8.92
CA GLY A 99 2.16 7.00 7.68
C GLY A 99 1.81 5.53 7.81
N GLU A 100 2.32 4.86 8.84
CA GLU A 100 2.06 3.45 9.15
C GLU A 100 0.57 3.20 9.37
N VAL A 101 -0.08 3.99 10.23
CA VAL A 101 -1.52 3.86 10.50
C VAL A 101 -2.36 4.13 9.24
N ILE A 102 -1.99 5.13 8.44
CA ILE A 102 -2.69 5.40 7.17
C ILE A 102 -2.50 4.23 6.19
N ALA A 103 -1.30 3.66 6.12
CA ALA A 103 -1.02 2.53 5.23
C ALA A 103 -1.78 1.27 5.67
N GLU A 104 -1.76 0.94 6.95
CA GLU A 104 -2.56 -0.14 7.55
C GLU A 104 -4.03 -0.04 7.13
N GLN A 105 -4.61 1.13 7.33
CA GLN A 105 -6.00 1.41 6.99
C GLN A 105 -6.28 1.33 5.47
N ARG A 106 -5.35 1.81 4.64
CA ARG A 106 -5.55 1.95 3.19
C ARG A 106 -5.28 0.66 2.42
N TYR A 107 -4.37 -0.18 2.89
CA TYR A 107 -3.90 -1.38 2.20
C TYR A 107 -4.19 -2.68 2.95
N ASP A 108 -4.97 -2.61 4.02
CA ASP A 108 -5.35 -3.76 4.85
C ASP A 108 -4.13 -4.51 5.42
N LEU A 109 -3.12 -3.75 5.85
CA LEU A 109 -1.90 -4.34 6.43
C LEU A 109 -2.15 -4.74 7.88
N THR A 110 -1.43 -5.75 8.33
CA THR A 110 -1.19 -5.99 9.75
C THR A 110 0.21 -5.50 10.09
N LEU A 111 0.33 -4.54 11.01
CA LEU A 111 1.62 -3.98 11.41
C LEU A 111 2.31 -4.88 12.43
N TYR A 112 3.64 -4.95 12.37
CA TYR A 112 4.43 -5.55 13.44
C TYR A 112 4.37 -4.70 14.72
N GLU A 113 4.60 -5.32 15.86
CA GLU A 113 4.97 -4.57 17.05
C GLU A 113 6.28 -3.80 16.79
N ALA A 114 6.42 -2.63 17.42
CA ALA A 114 7.53 -1.73 17.17
C ALA A 114 8.90 -2.44 17.22
N SER A 115 9.79 -2.07 16.28
CA SER A 115 11.18 -2.55 16.15
C SER A 115 11.40 -3.89 15.41
N HIS A 116 10.47 -4.32 14.55
CA HIS A 116 10.74 -5.44 13.65
C HIS A 116 11.79 -5.05 12.57
N PRO A 117 12.78 -5.92 12.25
CA PRO A 117 13.78 -5.60 11.25
C PRO A 117 13.16 -5.35 9.87
N VAL A 118 13.57 -4.26 9.22
CA VAL A 118 13.32 -3.90 7.82
C VAL A 118 11.86 -3.61 7.45
N HIS A 119 10.90 -4.43 7.85
CA HIS A 119 9.50 -4.32 7.45
C HIS A 119 8.62 -3.86 8.61
N ASP A 120 7.58 -3.10 8.28
CA ASP A 120 6.69 -2.48 9.24
C ASP A 120 5.37 -3.27 9.37
N GLY A 121 5.08 -4.17 8.43
CA GLY A 121 3.92 -5.06 8.48
C GLY A 121 3.84 -6.02 7.29
N TRP A 122 2.73 -6.74 7.20
CA TRP A 122 2.44 -7.66 6.11
C TRP A 122 1.01 -7.50 5.59
N THR A 123 0.83 -7.88 4.33
CA THR A 123 -0.47 -7.94 3.64
C THR A 123 -1.20 -9.24 3.96
N PRO A 124 -2.51 -9.35 3.66
CA PRO A 124 -3.24 -10.59 3.89
C PRO A 124 -2.80 -11.76 2.99
N ASP A 125 -2.12 -11.50 1.87
CA ASP A 125 -1.42 -12.49 1.05
C ASP A 125 0.07 -12.63 1.43
N GLU A 126 0.40 -12.31 2.68
CA GLU A 126 1.70 -12.55 3.35
C GLU A 126 2.91 -11.80 2.75
N ARG A 127 2.69 -10.84 1.86
CA ARG A 127 3.79 -9.97 1.37
C ARG A 127 4.28 -9.08 2.50
N GLN A 128 5.59 -9.08 2.72
CA GLN A 128 6.29 -8.24 3.70
C GLN A 128 6.47 -6.82 3.17
N VAL A 129 6.05 -5.82 3.95
CA VAL A 129 5.96 -4.42 3.52
C VAL A 129 6.76 -3.51 4.43
N GLN A 130 7.65 -2.73 3.83
CA GLN A 130 8.21 -1.55 4.47
C GLN A 130 7.37 -0.32 4.09
N ILE A 131 7.01 0.46 5.10
CA ILE A 131 6.28 1.71 4.97
C ILE A 131 7.28 2.84 5.20
N LYS A 132 7.26 3.81 4.29
CA LYS A 132 8.03 5.04 4.45
C LYS A 132 7.14 6.23 4.17
N THR A 133 7.28 7.25 5.01
CA THR A 133 6.52 8.49 4.88
C THR A 133 7.47 9.66 4.98
N THR A 134 7.28 10.66 4.11
CA THR A 134 8.08 11.89 4.11
C THR A 134 7.19 13.09 3.85
N GLN A 135 7.65 14.24 4.30
CA GLN A 135 7.12 15.54 3.88
C GLN A 135 8.07 16.25 2.90
N THR A 136 9.23 15.68 2.64
CA THR A 136 10.29 16.30 1.83
C THR A 136 10.33 15.72 0.40
N SER A 137 11.34 16.10 -0.36
CA SER A 137 11.58 15.62 -1.73
C SER A 137 12.37 14.31 -1.82
N SER A 138 12.76 13.71 -0.68
CA SER A 138 13.48 12.44 -0.67
C SER A 138 13.16 11.60 0.56
N VAL A 139 13.55 10.34 0.53
CA VAL A 139 13.45 9.41 1.65
C VAL A 139 14.73 8.58 1.76
N ALA A 140 15.06 8.17 2.99
CA ALA A 140 16.16 7.28 3.27
C ALA A 140 15.66 5.84 3.43
N ILE A 141 16.34 4.90 2.79
CA ILE A 141 16.11 3.46 2.88
C ILE A 141 17.42 2.83 3.36
N SER A 142 17.36 2.08 4.46
CA SER A 142 18.55 1.49 5.10
C SER A 142 18.90 0.12 4.50
N GLU A 143 17.88 -0.66 4.14
CA GLU A 143 18.00 -2.03 3.64
C GLU A 143 16.99 -2.25 2.51
N GLN A 144 17.21 -3.25 1.65
CA GLN A 144 16.29 -3.54 0.54
C GLN A 144 15.02 -4.18 1.10
N PRO A 145 13.85 -3.56 0.96
CA PRO A 145 12.60 -4.17 1.38
C PRO A 145 12.08 -5.13 0.30
N ASP A 146 11.21 -6.05 0.70
CA ASP A 146 10.51 -6.95 -0.23
C ASP A 146 9.47 -6.17 -1.03
N TYR A 147 8.59 -5.46 -0.31
CA TYR A 147 7.69 -4.45 -0.86
C TYR A 147 7.88 -3.10 -0.15
N LEU A 148 7.70 -2.03 -0.90
CA LEU A 148 7.75 -0.66 -0.40
C LEU A 148 6.42 0.03 -0.66
N ILE A 149 5.84 0.61 0.39
CA ILE A 149 4.81 1.64 0.28
C ILE A 149 5.44 2.97 0.68
N MET A 150 5.54 3.89 -0.29
CA MET A 150 6.00 5.25 -0.05
C MET A 150 4.81 6.21 -0.03
N LEU A 151 4.63 6.92 1.07
CA LEU A 151 3.62 7.93 1.26
C LEU A 151 4.22 9.34 1.37
N LYS A 152 3.54 10.33 0.81
CA LYS A 152 3.87 11.74 1.01
C LYS A 152 2.78 12.41 1.80
N LEU A 153 3.13 12.96 2.96
CA LEU A 153 2.23 13.74 3.80
C LEU A 153 2.50 15.23 3.53
N ASP A 154 1.49 15.98 3.14
CA ASP A 154 1.62 17.41 2.88
C ASP A 154 1.44 18.26 4.15
N GLY A 155 1.55 19.59 4.01
CA GLY A 155 1.38 20.54 5.11
C GLY A 155 -0.08 20.71 5.58
N HIS A 156 -1.04 20.11 4.89
CA HIS A 156 -2.46 20.13 5.25
C HIS A 156 -2.92 18.82 5.90
N GLY A 157 -2.01 17.84 6.02
CA GLY A 157 -2.32 16.52 6.57
C GLY A 157 -2.97 15.57 5.56
N ASP A 158 -2.92 15.87 4.27
CA ASP A 158 -3.34 14.95 3.21
C ASP A 158 -2.17 14.05 2.79
N CYS A 159 -2.48 12.76 2.58
CA CYS A 159 -1.49 11.70 2.40
C CYS A 159 -1.64 11.00 1.05
N PHE A 160 -0.60 11.08 0.23
CA PHE A 160 -0.55 10.62 -1.16
C PHE A 160 0.33 9.39 -1.34
N GLU A 161 -0.12 8.41 -2.12
CA GLU A 161 0.70 7.27 -2.54
C GLU A 161 1.69 7.73 -3.62
N ILE A 162 2.98 7.54 -3.35
CA ILE A 162 4.07 7.87 -4.28
C ILE A 162 4.59 6.61 -4.97
N TYR A 163 4.71 5.52 -4.21
CA TYR A 163 5.21 4.24 -4.68
C TYR A 163 4.47 3.11 -3.98
N ASN A 164 4.08 2.07 -4.72
CA ASN A 164 3.46 0.87 -4.20
C ASN A 164 3.88 -0.33 -5.04
N GLY A 165 4.81 -1.14 -4.54
CA GLY A 165 5.22 -2.39 -5.20
C GLY A 165 6.55 -2.93 -4.68
N PRO A 166 7.25 -3.78 -5.45
CA PRO A 166 8.47 -4.44 -5.01
C PRO A 166 9.56 -3.45 -4.58
N GLY A 167 10.30 -3.73 -3.51
CA GLY A 167 11.32 -2.80 -3.00
C GLY A 167 12.62 -2.78 -3.81
N GLY A 168 12.87 -3.81 -4.62
CA GLY A 168 14.08 -3.96 -5.44
C GLY A 168 14.36 -2.76 -6.36
N PRO A 169 13.42 -2.33 -7.23
CA PRO A 169 13.62 -1.18 -8.11
C PRO A 169 13.96 0.12 -7.37
N ALA A 170 13.24 0.41 -6.28
CA ALA A 170 13.49 1.58 -5.44
C ALA A 170 14.88 1.51 -4.78
N TRP A 171 15.27 0.35 -4.27
CA TRP A 171 16.59 0.13 -3.66
C TRP A 171 17.72 0.30 -4.68
N GLN A 172 17.59 -0.28 -5.87
CA GLN A 172 18.62 -0.21 -6.92
C GLN A 172 18.83 1.23 -7.41
N CYS A 173 17.75 1.98 -7.59
CA CYS A 173 17.79 3.38 -8.02
C CYS A 173 18.16 4.37 -6.91
N ALA A 174 18.23 3.94 -5.66
CA ALA A 174 18.65 4.80 -4.56
C ALA A 174 20.14 5.21 -4.70
N GLY A 175 20.49 6.37 -4.17
CA GLY A 175 21.86 6.88 -4.22
C GLY A 175 22.87 6.02 -3.46
N LYS A 176 24.14 6.48 -3.44
CA LYS A 176 25.22 5.81 -2.71
C LYS A 176 24.89 5.67 -1.22
N ARG A 177 25.38 4.60 -0.60
CA ARG A 177 25.30 4.44 0.86
C ARG A 177 26.05 5.57 1.55
N SER A 178 25.37 6.21 2.50
CA SER A 178 25.96 7.20 3.41
C SER A 178 26.75 6.51 4.52
N LYS A 179 27.44 7.29 5.36
CA LYS A 179 28.21 6.78 6.52
C LYS A 179 27.32 6.02 7.53
N THR A 180 26.03 6.32 7.58
CA THR A 180 25.04 5.65 8.44
C THR A 180 24.41 4.41 7.76
N GLY A 181 24.92 3.99 6.60
CA GLY A 181 24.40 2.84 5.84
C GLY A 181 23.17 3.16 4.98
N GLN A 182 22.49 4.29 5.24
CA GLN A 182 21.30 4.69 4.52
C GLN A 182 21.57 5.13 3.08
N ARG A 183 20.66 4.81 2.17
CA ARG A 183 20.61 5.29 0.79
C ARG A 183 19.43 6.24 0.64
N ARG A 184 19.64 7.39 0.00
CA ARG A 184 18.54 8.33 -0.30
C ARG A 184 18.03 8.13 -1.71
N ILE A 185 16.71 8.18 -1.87
CA ILE A 185 16.03 8.21 -3.17
C ILE A 185 15.11 9.42 -3.24
N ALA A 186 15.09 10.09 -4.39
CA ALA A 186 14.22 11.23 -4.63
C ALA A 186 12.77 10.77 -4.87
N ILE A 187 11.81 11.55 -4.38
CA ILE A 187 10.38 11.27 -4.54
C ILE A 187 9.97 11.22 -6.02
N ASN A 188 10.48 12.14 -6.85
CA ASN A 188 10.20 12.11 -8.29
C ASN A 188 10.69 10.82 -8.94
N LYS A 189 11.82 10.27 -8.48
CA LYS A 189 12.32 9.00 -9.01
C LYS A 189 11.41 7.83 -8.64
N LEU A 190 10.85 7.84 -7.43
CA LEU A 190 9.87 6.85 -7.01
C LEU A 190 8.57 6.96 -7.82
N ILE A 191 8.11 8.17 -8.15
CA ILE A 191 6.93 8.37 -9.01
C ILE A 191 7.18 7.73 -10.40
N GLU A 192 8.32 8.02 -11.03
CA GLU A 192 8.70 7.42 -12.32
C GLU A 192 8.73 5.88 -12.24
N LEU A 193 9.31 5.32 -11.18
CA LEU A 193 9.37 3.87 -11.01
C LEU A 193 7.97 3.27 -10.81
N ASN A 194 7.08 3.97 -10.10
CA ASN A 194 5.73 3.52 -9.82
C ASN A 194 4.90 3.34 -11.11
N GLU A 195 5.10 4.19 -12.13
CA GLU A 195 4.42 4.08 -13.43
C GLU A 195 4.67 2.74 -14.14
N HIS A 196 5.79 2.07 -13.82
CA HIS A 196 6.20 0.83 -14.45
C HIS A 196 5.83 -0.42 -13.63
N ILE A 197 5.19 -0.26 -12.46
CA ILE A 197 4.78 -1.39 -11.61
C ILE A 197 3.47 -1.95 -12.13
N ALA A 198 3.50 -3.24 -12.50
CA ALA A 198 2.32 -3.97 -12.94
C ALA A 198 1.26 -4.00 -11.82
N LEU A 199 -0.01 -3.97 -12.19
CA LEU A 199 -1.12 -3.92 -11.23
C LEU A 199 -1.09 -5.06 -10.20
N LEU A 200 -0.65 -6.26 -10.62
CA LEU A 200 -0.55 -7.45 -9.76
C LEU A 200 0.61 -7.38 -8.75
N ASP A 201 1.64 -6.59 -9.08
CA ASP A 201 2.78 -6.33 -8.20
C ASP A 201 2.49 -5.18 -7.22
N ARG A 202 1.35 -4.51 -7.33
CA ARG A 202 0.92 -3.49 -6.37
C ARG A 202 0.20 -4.16 -5.22
N ILE A 203 0.40 -3.62 -4.01
CA ILE A 203 -0.41 -4.00 -2.85
C ILE A 203 -1.81 -3.44 -3.05
N PRO A 204 -2.86 -4.28 -3.02
CA PRO A 204 -4.23 -3.82 -3.25
C PRO A 204 -4.66 -2.86 -2.15
N ARG A 205 -5.48 -1.87 -2.51
CA ARG A 205 -6.15 -1.03 -1.52
C ARG A 205 -7.29 -1.82 -0.89
N ARG A 206 -7.53 -1.61 0.41
CA ARG A 206 -8.70 -2.15 1.12
C ARG A 206 -9.94 -1.78 0.32
N GLN A 207 -10.68 -2.77 -0.15
CA GLN A 207 -11.95 -2.53 -0.83
C GLN A 207 -12.93 -1.99 0.22
N ALA A 208 -13.54 -0.84 -0.06
CA ALA A 208 -14.65 -0.38 0.77
C ALA A 208 -15.76 -1.41 0.62
N PHE A 209 -16.09 -2.12 1.70
CA PHE A 209 -17.35 -2.85 1.79
C PHE A 209 -18.47 -1.85 1.55
N SER A 210 -18.96 -1.80 0.31
CA SER A 210 -20.25 -1.20 0.02
C SER A 210 -21.25 -2.23 0.48
N ASN A 211 -21.77 -2.07 1.71
CA ASN A 211 -23.00 -2.74 2.07
C ASN A 211 -24.01 -2.42 0.96
N PRO A 212 -24.57 -3.41 0.25
CA PRO A 212 -25.71 -3.15 -0.59
C PRO A 212 -26.78 -2.57 0.34
N SER A 213 -27.16 -1.33 0.06
CA SER A 213 -28.18 -0.59 0.78
C SER A 213 -29.35 -1.52 1.10
N THR A 214 -29.69 -1.61 2.38
CA THR A 214 -30.95 -2.17 2.84
C THR A 214 -32.07 -1.45 2.09
N GLN A 215 -32.75 -2.16 1.18
CA GLN A 215 -34.09 -1.82 0.72
C GLN A 215 -35.08 -2.73 1.43
#